data_AF-A0A661D1H2-F1
#
_entry.id   AF-A0A661D1H2-F1
#
_cell.length_a   1.000
_cell.length_b   1.000
_cell.length_c   1.000
_cell.angle_alpha   90.00
_cell.angle_beta   90.00
_cell.angle_gamma   90.00
#
_symmetry.space_group_name_H-M   'P 1'
#
loop_
_entity.id
_entity.type
_entity.pdbx_description
1 polymer ?
#
loop_
_entity_poly.entity_id
_entity_poly.type
_entity_poly.pdbx_seq_one_letter_code
_entity_poly.pdbx_strand_id
1 'polypeptide(L)'
;YYQDNLSQYTQPERRKASHILFTLPSDADTETKDKVKAEAQTVLDKINSGSDFSEMAKLHSKDPGSADNGGDLGFFGKGEMVPAFEESAYSMQPGSVSELVESSFGYHIIKLISVEGGESKPLETVKDAIIESIQFDEVENDYFEKVEAMQTIAYEQPDSLEPVSAELNLVIQESKLITNAGGEGLFANAKLLNVAFSETVLEEGNNSDLIELGNDHVAVIRLVERIPADIKPLDEVKSMIETRLKQDSITEKAQEKASELVKQLTDGKSLNDLSQEHSLIIVNTGAVDRQDISVPREISNKAFTMPREMKYSTTNMMNGDIAVIVIKSIEDGDSGDQALFDSIKTALLQNTGNMETSLSILQIRSDSKIVINTQLLRKQE
;
A
#
# COMPACT_ATOMS: atom_id res chain seq x y z
N TYR A 1 40.84 2.17 -11.56
CA TYR A 1 39.42 1.73 -11.69
C TYR A 1 39.22 0.71 -12.81
N TYR A 2 39.20 1.06 -14.10
CA TYR A 2 38.85 0.10 -15.17
C TYR A 2 39.73 -1.16 -15.18
N GLN A 3 41.06 -1.00 -15.03
CA GLN A 3 41.98 -2.14 -14.93
C GLN A 3 41.71 -2.99 -13.68
N ASP A 4 41.42 -2.36 -12.55
CA ASP A 4 41.15 -3.02 -11.28
C ASP A 4 39.78 -3.74 -11.27
N ASN A 5 38.86 -3.33 -12.16
CA ASN A 5 37.49 -3.84 -12.27
C ASN A 5 37.22 -4.50 -13.63
N LEU A 6 38.26 -5.00 -14.31
CA LEU A 6 38.16 -5.52 -15.68
C LEU A 6 37.14 -6.66 -15.82
N SER A 7 36.95 -7.45 -14.77
CA SER A 7 35.96 -8.53 -14.71
C SER A 7 34.52 -8.05 -14.92
N GLN A 8 34.17 -6.85 -14.46
CA GLN A 8 32.84 -6.26 -14.65
C GLN A 8 32.57 -5.89 -16.13
N TYR A 9 33.63 -5.74 -16.92
CA TYR A 9 33.58 -5.37 -18.33
C TYR A 9 33.97 -6.53 -19.25
N THR A 10 34.23 -7.71 -18.70
CA THR A 10 34.66 -8.90 -19.46
C THR A 10 33.53 -9.89 -19.54
N GLN A 11 33.15 -10.28 -20.75
CA GLN A 11 32.26 -11.43 -20.92
C GLN A 11 33.06 -12.69 -20.59
N PRO A 12 32.55 -13.62 -19.76
CA PRO A 12 33.23 -14.88 -19.50
C PRO A 12 33.52 -15.64 -20.80
N GLU A 13 34.74 -16.16 -20.95
CA GLU A 13 35.11 -17.02 -22.07
C GLU A 13 34.32 -18.33 -22.00
N ARG A 14 33.70 -18.73 -23.12
CA ARG A 14 33.00 -19.99 -23.29
C ARG A 14 33.47 -20.66 -24.57
N ARG A 15 33.52 -21.98 -24.55
CA ARG A 15 33.94 -22.81 -25.69
C ARG A 15 32.82 -23.71 -26.11
N LYS A 16 32.54 -23.78 -27.41
CA LYS A 16 31.64 -24.77 -27.98
C LYS A 16 32.46 -25.94 -28.51
N ALA A 17 32.21 -27.16 -28.05
CA ALA A 17 32.90 -28.34 -28.55
C ALA A 17 31.96 -29.51 -28.78
N SER A 18 32.40 -30.43 -29.64
CA SER A 18 31.88 -31.79 -29.71
C SER A 18 32.90 -32.79 -29.21
N HIS A 19 32.48 -33.94 -28.72
CA HIS A 19 33.40 -34.99 -28.31
C HIS A 19 32.95 -36.42 -28.61
N ILE A 20 33.91 -37.34 -28.62
CA ILE A 20 33.72 -38.78 -28.68
C ILE A 20 34.40 -39.40 -27.46
N LEU A 21 33.62 -40.00 -26.57
CA LEU A 21 34.14 -40.65 -25.38
C LEU A 21 34.28 -42.16 -25.60
N PHE A 22 35.46 -42.69 -25.28
CA PHE A 22 35.69 -44.12 -25.12
C PHE A 22 35.87 -44.41 -23.63
N THR A 23 34.85 -45.03 -23.04
CA THR A 23 34.82 -45.25 -21.58
C THR A 23 35.89 -46.21 -21.13
N LEU A 24 36.60 -45.84 -20.07
CA LEU A 24 37.56 -46.70 -19.40
C LEU A 24 37.17 -46.86 -17.92
N PRO A 25 37.00 -48.11 -17.43
CA PRO A 25 36.82 -48.36 -16.01
C PRO A 25 38.00 -47.81 -15.19
N SER A 26 37.74 -47.28 -14.01
CA SER A 26 38.79 -46.72 -13.13
C SER A 26 39.85 -47.74 -12.70
N ASP A 27 39.51 -49.03 -12.71
CA ASP A 27 40.33 -50.18 -12.37
C ASP A 27 40.79 -51.00 -13.59
N ALA A 28 40.64 -50.47 -14.80
CA ALA A 28 41.02 -51.16 -16.03
C ALA A 28 42.51 -51.58 -16.03
N ASP A 29 42.75 -52.84 -16.37
CA ASP A 29 44.09 -53.38 -16.56
C ASP A 29 44.75 -52.81 -17.83
N THR A 30 46.07 -53.01 -17.95
CA THR A 30 46.87 -52.49 -19.07
C THR A 30 46.35 -52.97 -20.43
N GLU A 31 45.92 -54.22 -20.52
CA GLU A 31 45.40 -54.80 -21.76
C GLU A 31 44.09 -54.11 -22.20
N THR A 32 43.17 -53.86 -21.26
CA THR A 32 41.93 -53.13 -21.51
C THR A 32 42.21 -51.68 -21.90
N LYS A 33 43.15 -51.02 -21.21
CA LYS A 33 43.58 -49.65 -21.55
C LYS A 33 44.12 -49.56 -22.98
N ASP A 34 45.02 -50.47 -23.35
CA ASP A 34 45.63 -50.49 -24.68
C ASP A 34 44.59 -50.77 -25.77
N LYS A 35 43.64 -51.67 -25.50
CA LYS A 35 42.56 -51.98 -26.44
C LYS A 35 41.64 -50.78 -26.68
N VAL A 36 41.18 -50.12 -25.62
CA VAL A 36 40.30 -48.94 -25.73
C VAL A 36 41.05 -47.78 -26.39
N LYS A 37 42.34 -47.60 -26.06
CA LYS A 37 43.19 -46.60 -26.70
C LYS A 37 43.36 -46.86 -28.20
N ALA A 38 43.60 -48.10 -28.61
CA ALA A 38 43.73 -48.47 -30.02
C ALA A 38 42.43 -48.25 -30.80
N GLU A 39 41.27 -48.53 -30.18
CA GLU A 39 39.96 -48.24 -30.77
C GLU A 39 39.76 -46.73 -30.95
N ALA A 40 40.02 -45.95 -29.90
CA ALA A 40 39.93 -44.49 -29.94
C ALA A 40 40.89 -43.91 -31.00
N GLN A 41 42.12 -44.42 -31.08
CA GLN A 41 43.11 -44.00 -32.08
C GLN A 41 42.63 -44.29 -33.50
N THR A 42 42.04 -45.46 -33.74
CA THR A 42 41.49 -45.81 -35.05
C THR A 42 40.39 -44.84 -35.49
N VAL A 43 39.57 -44.38 -34.54
CA VAL A 43 38.51 -43.40 -34.81
C VAL A 43 39.10 -42.01 -35.07
N LEU A 44 40.10 -41.59 -34.28
CA LEU A 44 40.82 -40.34 -34.49
C LEU A 44 41.50 -40.31 -35.87
N ASP A 45 42.18 -41.39 -36.28
CA ASP A 45 42.86 -41.49 -37.57
C ASP A 45 41.89 -41.35 -38.75
N LYS A 46 40.67 -41.91 -38.62
CA LYS A 46 39.60 -41.76 -39.62
C LYS A 46 39.07 -40.33 -39.69
N ILE A 47 38.88 -39.68 -38.54
CA ILE A 47 38.47 -38.27 -38.48
C ILE A 47 39.54 -37.38 -39.12
N ASN A 48 40.82 -37.61 -38.81
CA ASN A 48 41.96 -36.91 -39.41
C ASN A 48 42.09 -37.18 -40.92
N SER A 49 41.60 -38.33 -41.39
CA SER A 49 41.52 -38.69 -42.81
C SER A 49 40.26 -38.15 -43.51
N GLY A 50 39.40 -37.38 -42.80
CA GLY A 50 38.25 -36.68 -43.37
C GLY A 50 36.88 -37.30 -43.12
N SER A 51 36.75 -38.31 -42.24
CA SER A 51 35.43 -38.79 -41.80
C SER A 51 34.65 -37.72 -41.02
N ASP A 52 33.32 -37.70 -41.16
CA ASP A 52 32.47 -36.74 -40.44
C ASP A 52 32.49 -37.01 -38.92
N PHE A 53 32.81 -35.97 -38.15
CA PHE A 53 32.95 -36.09 -36.70
C PHE A 53 31.64 -36.50 -36.01
N SER A 54 30.51 -35.94 -36.44
CA SER A 54 29.20 -36.19 -35.82
C SER A 54 28.73 -37.62 -36.13
N GLU A 55 28.96 -38.13 -37.33
CA GLU A 55 28.69 -39.53 -37.66
C GLU A 55 29.57 -40.49 -36.83
N MET A 56 30.87 -40.19 -36.71
CA MET A 56 31.77 -41.01 -35.87
C MET A 56 31.38 -40.95 -34.39
N ALA A 57 30.92 -39.79 -33.91
CA ALA A 57 30.42 -39.64 -32.54
C ALA A 57 29.17 -40.49 -32.30
N LYS A 58 28.19 -40.46 -33.20
CA LYS A 58 26.98 -41.29 -33.11
C LYS A 58 27.30 -42.79 -33.13
N LEU A 59 28.30 -43.19 -33.91
CA LEU A 59 28.65 -44.59 -34.08
C LEU A 59 29.51 -45.14 -32.93
N HIS A 60 30.43 -44.33 -32.40
CA HIS A 60 31.49 -44.82 -31.52
C HIS A 60 31.47 -44.22 -30.11
N SER A 61 30.90 -43.03 -29.91
CA SER A 61 30.91 -42.39 -28.59
C SER A 61 30.09 -43.21 -27.58
N LYS A 62 30.64 -43.32 -26.37
CA LYS A 62 30.02 -43.92 -25.20
C LYS A 62 29.49 -42.89 -24.23
N ASP A 63 29.51 -41.61 -24.60
CA ASP A 63 28.87 -40.56 -23.82
C ASP A 63 27.35 -40.54 -24.04
N PRO A 64 26.53 -40.91 -23.05
CA PRO A 64 25.07 -40.93 -23.20
C PRO A 64 24.46 -39.54 -23.39
N GLY A 65 25.16 -38.46 -23.01
CA GLY A 65 24.63 -37.10 -23.08
C GLY A 65 24.70 -36.46 -24.46
N SER A 66 25.70 -36.82 -25.27
CA SER A 66 25.96 -36.16 -26.56
C SER A 66 26.10 -37.09 -27.76
N ALA A 67 26.31 -38.40 -27.57
CA ALA A 67 26.57 -39.33 -28.68
C ALA A 67 25.50 -39.26 -29.78
N ASP A 68 24.22 -39.34 -29.42
CA ASP A 68 23.09 -39.31 -30.38
C ASP A 68 22.97 -37.97 -31.12
N ASN A 69 23.52 -36.89 -30.54
CA ASN A 69 23.57 -35.55 -31.12
C ASN A 69 24.92 -35.26 -31.82
N GLY A 70 25.66 -36.29 -32.21
CA GLY A 70 26.93 -36.10 -32.92
C GLY A 70 28.05 -35.58 -32.02
N GLY A 71 27.94 -35.81 -30.71
CA GLY A 71 28.92 -35.40 -29.72
C GLY A 71 28.82 -33.94 -29.29
N ASP A 72 27.86 -33.14 -29.76
CA ASP A 72 27.74 -31.71 -29.40
C ASP A 72 27.45 -31.52 -27.90
N LEU A 73 28.35 -30.80 -27.22
CA LEU A 73 28.24 -30.45 -25.80
C LEU A 73 27.67 -29.03 -25.59
N GLY A 74 27.47 -28.25 -26.66
CA GLY A 74 27.14 -26.84 -26.56
C GLY A 74 28.30 -26.02 -25.99
N PHE A 75 27.98 -24.83 -25.48
CA PHE A 75 28.96 -23.92 -24.89
C PHE A 75 29.16 -24.20 -23.41
N PHE A 76 30.42 -24.38 -23.00
CA PHE A 76 30.83 -24.54 -21.61
C PHE A 76 31.85 -23.47 -21.21
N GLY A 77 31.75 -23.01 -19.96
CA GLY A 77 32.73 -22.15 -19.31
C GLY A 77 33.82 -22.96 -18.58
N LYS A 78 34.77 -22.27 -17.95
CA LYS A 78 35.77 -22.90 -17.08
C LYS A 78 35.11 -23.52 -15.83
N GLY A 79 35.57 -24.69 -15.43
CA GLY A 79 35.07 -25.47 -14.29
C GLY A 79 33.84 -26.34 -14.61
N GLU A 80 33.34 -26.32 -15.84
CA GLU A 80 32.17 -27.12 -16.25
C GLU A 80 32.54 -28.51 -16.79
N MET A 81 33.80 -28.70 -17.22
CA MET A 81 34.31 -29.96 -17.76
C MET A 81 35.38 -30.57 -16.86
N VAL A 82 35.68 -31.86 -17.04
CA VAL A 82 36.80 -32.48 -16.31
C VAL A 82 38.14 -31.83 -16.67
N PRO A 83 39.10 -31.73 -15.73
CA PRO A 83 40.31 -30.92 -15.91
C PRO A 83 41.08 -31.22 -17.20
N ALA A 84 41.30 -32.49 -17.52
CA ALA A 84 42.03 -32.89 -18.73
C ALA A 84 41.30 -32.50 -20.04
N PHE A 85 39.96 -32.62 -20.06
CA PHE A 85 39.16 -32.20 -21.19
C PHE A 85 39.20 -30.69 -21.35
N GLU A 86 39.00 -29.95 -20.26
CA GLU A 86 39.01 -28.49 -20.26
C GLU A 86 40.36 -27.94 -20.72
N GLU A 87 41.47 -28.42 -20.16
CA GLU A 87 42.82 -27.98 -20.53
C GLU A 87 43.10 -28.18 -22.03
N SER A 88 42.70 -29.33 -22.58
CA SER A 88 42.81 -29.58 -24.02
C SER A 88 41.90 -28.63 -24.80
N ALA A 89 40.62 -28.52 -24.44
CA ALA A 89 39.68 -27.68 -25.16
C ALA A 89 40.07 -26.18 -25.13
N TYR A 90 40.70 -25.71 -24.04
CA TYR A 90 41.17 -24.33 -23.89
C TYR A 90 42.49 -24.03 -24.61
N SER A 91 43.31 -25.03 -24.92
CA SER A 91 44.53 -24.88 -25.71
C SER A 91 44.30 -25.01 -27.23
N MET A 92 43.15 -25.55 -27.63
CA MET A 92 42.78 -25.74 -29.03
C MET A 92 42.36 -24.44 -29.74
N GLN A 93 42.53 -24.45 -31.07
CA GLN A 93 42.01 -23.43 -31.98
C GLN A 93 40.64 -23.86 -32.54
N PRO A 94 39.68 -22.92 -32.77
CA PRO A 94 38.40 -23.26 -33.39
C PRO A 94 38.58 -24.03 -34.71
N GLY A 95 37.77 -25.08 -34.88
CA GLY A 95 37.82 -25.99 -36.03
C GLY A 95 38.79 -27.15 -35.91
N SER A 96 39.69 -27.17 -34.92
CA SER A 96 40.65 -28.26 -34.72
C SER A 96 40.04 -29.47 -34.01
N VAL A 97 40.65 -30.63 -34.23
CA VAL A 97 40.40 -31.88 -33.50
C VAL A 97 41.61 -32.17 -32.62
N SER A 98 41.38 -32.58 -31.38
CA SER A 98 42.45 -32.89 -30.42
C SER A 98 43.12 -34.22 -30.74
N GLU A 99 44.30 -34.43 -30.17
CA GLU A 99 44.82 -35.77 -29.92
C GLU A 99 43.95 -36.51 -28.89
N LEU A 100 44.24 -37.78 -28.63
CA LEU A 100 43.55 -38.53 -27.57
C LEU A 100 43.83 -37.90 -26.20
N VAL A 101 42.77 -37.43 -25.55
CA VAL A 101 42.83 -36.85 -24.20
C VAL A 101 42.39 -37.91 -23.19
N GLU A 102 43.30 -38.33 -22.31
CA GLU A 102 42.97 -39.26 -21.22
C GLU A 102 42.37 -38.51 -20.02
N SER A 103 41.29 -39.05 -19.46
CA SER A 103 40.62 -38.53 -18.28
C SER A 103 40.18 -39.68 -17.35
N SER A 104 39.57 -39.34 -16.21
CA SER A 104 38.94 -40.32 -15.32
C SER A 104 37.79 -41.12 -15.96
N PHE A 105 37.23 -40.64 -17.07
CA PHE A 105 36.15 -41.32 -17.80
C PHE A 105 36.66 -42.19 -18.96
N GLY A 106 37.96 -42.12 -19.29
CA GLY A 106 38.56 -42.77 -20.45
C GLY A 106 39.11 -41.76 -21.46
N TYR A 107 39.13 -42.13 -22.73
CA TYR A 107 39.75 -41.34 -23.81
C TYR A 107 38.72 -40.48 -24.54
N HIS A 108 39.05 -39.21 -24.73
CA HIS A 108 38.25 -38.25 -25.45
C HIS A 108 38.92 -37.86 -26.76
N ILE A 109 38.13 -37.76 -27.82
CA ILE A 109 38.48 -37.01 -29.02
C ILE A 109 37.61 -35.76 -29.01
N ILE A 110 38.22 -34.58 -29.00
CA ILE A 110 37.54 -33.31 -28.86
C ILE A 110 37.61 -32.58 -30.19
N LYS A 111 36.51 -31.97 -30.63
CA LYS A 111 36.49 -31.01 -31.74
C LYS A 111 36.01 -29.68 -31.23
N LEU A 112 36.88 -28.67 -31.25
CA LEU A 112 36.52 -27.32 -30.86
C LEU A 112 35.78 -26.65 -32.02
N ILE A 113 34.57 -26.16 -31.79
CA ILE A 113 33.71 -25.54 -32.81
C ILE A 113 33.94 -24.03 -32.84
N SER A 114 33.80 -23.37 -31.69
CA SER A 114 33.95 -21.92 -31.56
C SER A 114 34.33 -21.50 -30.15
N VAL A 115 34.83 -20.27 -30.02
CA VAL A 115 35.14 -19.60 -28.74
C VAL A 115 34.37 -18.28 -28.75
N GLU A 116 33.71 -17.95 -27.64
CA GLU A 116 32.98 -16.70 -27.44
C GLU A 116 33.36 -16.07 -26.08
N GLY A 117 33.38 -14.74 -26.00
CA GLY A 117 33.77 -14.03 -24.77
C GLY A 117 35.28 -14.04 -24.52
N GLY A 118 35.68 -13.78 -23.27
CA GLY A 118 37.08 -13.64 -22.86
C GLY A 118 37.67 -12.25 -23.09
N GLU A 119 37.06 -11.46 -23.99
CA GLU A 119 37.46 -10.10 -24.26
C GLU A 119 36.73 -9.10 -23.33
N SER A 120 37.49 -8.12 -22.85
CA SER A 120 36.94 -6.97 -22.13
C SER A 120 36.40 -5.95 -23.13
N LYS A 121 35.26 -5.33 -22.80
CA LYS A 121 34.76 -4.18 -23.56
C LYS A 121 35.82 -3.08 -23.54
N PRO A 122 36.25 -2.52 -24.68
CA PRO A 122 37.27 -1.49 -24.72
C PRO A 122 36.93 -0.32 -23.81
N LEU A 123 37.93 0.25 -23.12
CA LEU A 123 37.74 1.40 -22.23
C LEU A 123 36.95 2.51 -22.92
N GLU A 124 37.29 2.85 -24.17
CA GLU A 124 36.60 3.89 -24.95
C GLU A 124 35.08 3.66 -25.09
N THR A 125 34.62 2.40 -25.07
CA THR A 125 33.19 2.06 -25.17
C THR A 125 32.46 2.20 -23.84
N VAL A 126 33.16 2.07 -22.71
CA VAL A 126 32.56 2.08 -21.36
C VAL A 126 32.95 3.29 -20.53
N LYS A 127 33.87 4.12 -21.01
CA LYS A 127 34.48 5.25 -20.29
C LYS A 127 33.44 6.21 -19.74
N ASP A 128 32.46 6.60 -20.55
CA ASP A 128 31.45 7.59 -20.12
C ASP A 128 30.56 7.03 -19.01
N ALA A 129 30.15 5.76 -19.11
CA ALA A 129 29.39 5.09 -18.06
C ALA A 129 30.21 4.91 -16.76
N ILE A 130 31.52 4.65 -16.88
CA ILE A 130 32.43 4.58 -15.72
C ILE A 130 32.55 5.96 -15.06
N ILE A 131 32.71 7.03 -15.84
CA ILE A 131 32.78 8.39 -15.32
C ILE A 131 31.48 8.74 -14.60
N GLU A 132 30.33 8.46 -15.21
CA GLU A 132 29.01 8.71 -14.61
C GLU A 132 28.83 7.94 -13.30
N SER A 133 29.19 6.66 -13.27
CA SER A 133 29.13 5.85 -12.04
C SER A 133 30.03 6.40 -10.94
N ILE A 134 31.29 6.72 -11.26
CA ILE A 134 32.22 7.26 -10.27
C ILE A 134 31.73 8.64 -9.78
N GLN A 135 31.23 9.49 -10.67
CA GLN A 135 30.67 10.78 -10.28
C GLN A 135 29.46 10.63 -9.37
N PHE A 136 28.58 9.67 -9.65
CA PHE A 136 27.44 9.35 -8.80
C PHE A 136 27.90 8.87 -7.42
N ASP A 137 28.84 7.93 -7.36
CA ASP A 137 29.39 7.40 -6.10
C ASP A 137 30.06 8.51 -5.25
N GLU A 138 30.82 9.41 -5.89
CA GLU A 138 31.45 10.55 -5.21
C GLU A 138 30.41 11.54 -4.66
N VAL A 139 29.34 11.83 -5.42
CA VAL A 139 28.24 12.69 -4.96
C VAL A 139 27.47 12.05 -3.81
N GLU A 140 27.23 10.75 -3.87
CA GLU A 140 26.54 10.00 -2.82
C GLU A 140 27.37 9.98 -1.52
N ASN A 141 28.67 9.73 -1.62
CA ASN A 141 29.57 9.78 -0.46
C ASN A 141 29.64 11.19 0.16
N ASP A 142 29.84 12.24 -0.65
CA ASP A 142 29.83 13.63 -0.17
C ASP A 142 28.49 14.01 0.47
N TYR A 143 27.37 13.54 -0.08
CA TYR A 143 26.05 13.73 0.52
C TYR A 143 25.98 13.07 1.90
N PHE A 144 26.37 11.81 2.04
CA PHE A 144 26.33 11.10 3.32
C PHE A 144 27.23 11.74 4.37
N GLU A 145 28.45 12.14 4.01
CA GLU A 145 29.36 12.87 4.91
C GLU A 145 28.73 14.18 5.41
N LYS A 146 28.08 14.94 4.51
CA LYS A 146 27.38 16.18 4.89
C LYS A 146 26.16 15.94 5.77
N VAL A 147 25.41 14.88 5.52
CA VAL A 147 24.25 14.50 6.37
C VAL A 147 24.72 14.11 7.77
N GLU A 148 25.80 13.34 7.88
CA GLU A 148 26.38 12.96 9.18
C GLU A 148 26.91 14.18 9.94
N ALA A 149 27.61 15.08 9.25
CA ALA A 149 28.08 16.34 9.83
C ALA A 149 26.90 17.23 10.26
N MET A 150 25.85 17.33 9.45
CA MET A 150 24.62 18.05 9.78
C MET A 150 24.01 17.56 11.09
N GLN A 151 23.83 16.24 11.21
CA GLN A 151 23.24 15.61 12.37
C GLN A 151 24.11 15.80 13.62
N THR A 152 25.42 15.56 13.49
CA THR A 152 26.38 15.69 14.60
C THR A 152 26.39 17.12 15.14
N ILE A 153 26.55 18.11 14.26
CA ILE A 153 26.64 19.52 14.67
C ILE A 153 25.31 20.01 15.23
N ALA A 154 24.18 19.64 14.61
CA ALA A 154 22.86 20.01 15.11
C ALA A 154 22.60 19.50 16.53
N TYR A 155 23.07 18.29 16.84
CA TYR A 155 22.95 17.68 18.16
C TYR A 155 23.93 18.30 19.18
N GLU A 156 25.18 18.56 18.79
CA GLU A 156 26.20 19.12 19.68
C GLU A 156 25.97 20.60 20.00
N GLN A 157 25.32 21.35 19.11
CA GLN A 157 25.02 22.78 19.25
C GLN A 157 23.50 23.01 19.20
N PRO A 158 22.75 22.57 20.22
CA PRO A 158 21.28 22.50 20.14
C PRO A 158 20.59 23.86 20.11
N ASP A 159 21.27 24.96 20.41
CA ASP A 159 20.71 26.31 20.52
C ASP A 159 20.86 27.16 19.25
N SER A 160 21.47 26.64 18.17
CA SER A 160 21.66 27.39 16.92
C SER A 160 21.84 26.49 15.69
N LEU A 161 21.34 26.95 14.53
CA LEU A 161 21.61 26.33 13.21
C LEU A 161 22.83 26.94 12.50
N GLU A 162 23.42 28.01 13.04
CA GLU A 162 24.56 28.70 12.41
C GLU A 162 25.80 27.80 12.24
N PRO A 163 26.18 26.93 13.20
CA PRO A 163 27.31 26.03 13.00
C PRO A 163 27.09 25.05 11.84
N VAL A 164 25.88 24.50 11.70
CA VAL A 164 25.50 23.63 10.57
C VAL A 164 25.59 24.40 9.25
N SER A 165 25.03 25.61 9.23
CA SER A 165 25.04 26.52 8.09
C SER A 165 26.47 26.81 7.61
N ALA A 166 27.37 27.13 8.54
CA ALA A 166 28.76 27.47 8.25
C ALA A 166 29.57 26.26 7.74
N GLU A 167 29.45 25.09 8.40
CA GLU A 167 30.19 23.88 8.01
C GLU A 167 29.77 23.38 6.62
N LEU A 168 28.47 23.34 6.38
CA LEU A 168 27.90 22.75 5.16
C LEU A 168 27.70 23.78 4.05
N ASN A 169 28.02 25.05 4.31
CA ASN A 169 27.78 26.19 3.42
C ASN A 169 26.32 26.26 2.93
N LEU A 170 25.39 26.04 3.87
CA LEU A 170 23.95 26.10 3.64
C LEU A 170 23.41 27.49 3.94
N VAL A 171 22.18 27.75 3.49
CA VAL A 171 21.45 28.99 3.83
C VAL A 171 20.32 28.63 4.77
N ILE A 172 20.32 29.20 5.98
CA ILE A 172 19.21 29.06 6.92
C ILE A 172 17.97 29.74 6.32
N GLN A 173 16.86 29.00 6.28
CA GLN A 173 15.57 29.51 5.84
C GLN A 173 14.62 29.63 7.02
N GLU A 174 13.83 30.70 7.03
CA GLU A 174 12.78 30.93 8.02
C GLU A 174 11.40 30.77 7.36
N SER A 175 10.51 30.02 7.99
CA SER A 175 9.15 29.85 7.52
C SER A 175 8.22 30.97 7.99
N LYS A 176 7.07 31.10 7.33
CA LYS A 176 5.94 31.82 7.93
C LYS A 176 5.43 31.05 9.16
N LEU A 177 4.57 31.70 9.95
CA LEU A 177 3.83 31.04 11.03
C LEU A 177 3.08 29.81 10.50
N ILE A 178 3.25 28.69 11.18
CA ILE A 178 2.59 27.41 10.89
C ILE A 178 1.70 26.99 12.05
N THR A 179 0.75 26.10 11.77
CA THR A 179 -0.05 25.44 12.81
C THR A 179 0.16 23.94 12.73
N ASN A 180 -0.21 23.21 13.78
CA ASN A 180 -0.15 21.76 13.79
C ASN A 180 -1.14 21.09 12.81
N ALA A 181 -2.00 21.86 12.14
CA ALA A 181 -2.82 21.39 11.03
C ALA A 181 -2.03 21.26 9.71
N GLY A 182 -0.78 21.71 9.68
CA GLY A 182 0.08 21.67 8.49
C GLY A 182 -0.08 22.88 7.58
N GLY A 183 0.40 22.74 6.35
CA GLY A 183 0.37 23.81 5.34
C GLY A 183 0.87 23.36 3.97
N GLU A 184 1.38 24.30 3.19
CA GLU A 184 1.97 24.05 1.87
C GLU A 184 3.50 23.85 1.96
N GLY A 185 4.10 23.35 0.88
CA GLY A 185 5.55 23.16 0.78
C GLY A 185 6.08 22.14 1.80
N LEU A 186 7.17 22.47 2.50
CA LEU A 186 7.82 21.61 3.48
C LEU A 186 6.88 21.21 4.64
N PHE A 187 5.93 22.06 5.01
CA PHE A 187 4.98 21.81 6.11
C PHE A 187 3.76 20.98 5.70
N ALA A 188 3.71 20.53 4.45
CA ALA A 188 2.83 19.42 4.03
C ALA A 188 3.43 18.05 4.43
N ASN A 189 4.75 17.98 4.71
CA ASN A 189 5.39 16.75 5.13
C ASN A 189 5.07 16.47 6.61
N ALA A 190 4.35 15.37 6.85
CA ALA A 190 3.91 14.99 8.19
C ALA A 190 5.08 14.71 9.17
N LYS A 191 6.22 14.18 8.70
CA LYS A 191 7.40 13.95 9.56
C LYS A 191 7.94 15.30 10.05
N LEU A 192 8.15 16.24 9.13
CA LEU A 192 8.64 17.58 9.49
C LEU A 192 7.66 18.31 10.42
N LEU A 193 6.36 18.23 10.13
CA LEU A 193 5.34 18.87 10.98
C LEU A 193 5.33 18.28 12.39
N ASN A 194 5.37 16.96 12.53
CA ASN A 194 5.42 16.32 13.83
C ASN A 194 6.66 16.72 14.63
N VAL A 195 7.82 16.84 13.98
CA VAL A 195 9.05 17.28 14.61
C VAL A 195 8.99 18.76 15.01
N ALA A 196 8.38 19.63 14.19
CA ALA A 196 8.23 21.05 14.49
C ALA A 196 7.39 21.31 15.76
N PHE A 197 6.44 20.42 16.05
CA PHE A 197 5.57 20.47 17.24
C PHE A 197 5.98 19.48 18.33
N SER A 198 7.19 18.90 18.25
CA SER A 198 7.74 18.02 19.28
C SER A 198 8.16 18.80 20.52
N GLU A 199 8.31 18.12 21.66
CA GLU A 199 8.81 18.73 22.90
C GLU A 199 10.18 19.37 22.70
N THR A 200 11.12 18.67 22.05
CA THR A 200 12.47 19.16 21.76
C THR A 200 12.48 20.47 20.98
N VAL A 201 11.65 20.61 19.95
CA VAL A 201 11.63 21.84 19.13
C VAL A 201 10.73 22.91 19.74
N LEU A 202 9.49 22.56 20.10
CA LEU A 202 8.47 23.54 20.47
C LEU A 202 8.58 24.01 21.93
N GLU A 203 8.93 23.11 22.85
CA GLU A 203 8.96 23.40 24.29
C GLU A 203 10.39 23.70 24.76
N GLU A 204 11.38 22.92 24.34
CA GLU A 204 12.78 23.15 24.70
C GLU A 204 13.47 24.19 23.81
N GLY A 205 12.92 24.42 22.61
CA GLY A 205 13.53 25.35 21.65
C GLY A 205 14.89 24.87 21.17
N ASN A 206 15.13 23.55 21.11
CA ASN A 206 16.35 22.95 20.59
C ASN A 206 16.26 22.72 19.08
N ASN A 207 17.40 22.51 18.44
CA ASN A 207 17.46 21.94 17.10
C ASN A 207 16.79 20.56 17.10
N SER A 208 16.10 20.23 16.02
CA SER A 208 15.56 18.89 15.84
C SER A 208 16.66 17.87 15.57
N ASP A 209 16.32 16.59 15.73
CA ASP A 209 17.03 15.52 15.03
C ASP A 209 16.92 15.72 13.50
N LEU A 210 17.76 15.00 12.75
CA LEU A 210 17.70 14.96 11.29
C LEU A 210 16.33 14.45 10.80
N ILE A 211 15.71 15.18 9.89
CA ILE A 211 14.40 14.88 9.31
C ILE A 211 14.59 14.46 7.85
N GLU A 212 14.24 13.23 7.52
CA GLU A 212 14.18 12.75 6.14
C GLU A 212 12.92 13.25 5.43
N LEU A 213 13.10 14.07 4.40
CA LEU A 213 12.02 14.65 3.59
C LEU A 213 11.74 13.87 2.30
N GLY A 214 12.67 13.01 1.89
CA GLY A 214 12.61 12.18 0.69
C GLY A 214 13.83 11.27 0.60
N ASN A 215 14.15 10.79 -0.61
CA ASN A 215 15.30 9.89 -0.82
C ASN A 215 16.65 10.64 -0.78
N ASP A 216 16.65 11.93 -1.08
CA ASP A 216 17.82 12.77 -1.33
C ASP A 216 17.72 14.15 -0.63
N HIS A 217 16.74 14.31 0.27
CA HIS A 217 16.50 15.56 0.98
C HIS A 217 16.33 15.32 2.47
N VAL A 218 17.09 16.07 3.27
CA VAL A 218 17.01 16.10 4.72
C VAL A 218 16.90 17.53 5.23
N ALA A 219 16.40 17.70 6.45
CA ALA A 219 16.36 18.99 7.14
C ALA A 219 16.59 18.84 8.63
N VAL A 220 17.03 19.92 9.25
CA VAL A 220 17.02 20.15 10.70
C VAL A 220 16.32 21.47 10.89
N ILE A 221 15.42 21.54 11.86
CA ILE A 221 14.62 22.74 12.13
C ILE A 221 14.82 23.19 13.58
N ARG A 222 14.56 24.47 13.81
CA ARG A 222 14.63 25.10 15.12
C ARG A 222 13.47 26.08 15.26
N LEU A 223 12.92 26.17 16.47
CA LEU A 223 11.92 27.19 16.79
C LEU A 223 12.54 28.60 16.79
N VAL A 224 11.96 29.50 16.00
CA VAL A 224 12.29 30.93 16.02
C VAL A 224 11.34 31.69 16.95
N GLU A 225 10.03 31.53 16.73
CA GLU A 225 8.97 32.21 17.49
C GLU A 225 7.79 31.26 17.71
N ARG A 226 7.20 31.32 18.92
CA ARG A 226 5.96 30.61 19.26
C ARG A 226 4.89 31.61 19.68
N ILE A 227 3.73 31.53 19.02
CA ILE A 227 2.50 32.19 19.45
C ILE A 227 1.63 31.14 20.16
N PRO A 228 1.46 31.22 21.49
CA PRO A 228 0.61 30.28 22.21
C PRO A 228 -0.85 30.43 21.76
N ALA A 229 -1.60 29.33 21.81
CA ALA A 229 -3.04 29.40 21.62
C ALA A 229 -3.65 30.26 22.72
N ASP A 230 -4.30 31.36 22.33
CA ASP A 230 -4.96 32.27 23.25
C ASP A 230 -6.44 32.45 22.83
N ILE A 231 -7.27 32.83 23.80
CA ILE A 231 -8.64 33.22 23.53
C ILE A 231 -8.58 34.52 22.74
N LYS A 232 -9.08 34.50 21.50
CA LYS A 232 -9.14 35.71 20.68
C LYS A 232 -9.84 36.83 21.44
N PRO A 233 -9.26 38.05 21.48
CA PRO A 233 -9.88 39.18 22.16
C PRO A 233 -11.31 39.39 21.69
N LEU A 234 -12.21 39.79 22.61
CA LEU A 234 -13.62 40.00 22.29
C LEU A 234 -13.78 40.93 21.07
N ASP A 235 -12.96 41.97 20.94
CA ASP A 235 -13.03 42.92 19.83
C ASP A 235 -12.82 42.27 18.45
N GLU A 236 -11.97 41.23 18.34
CA GLU A 236 -11.74 40.51 17.09
C GLU A 236 -12.92 39.61 16.71
N VAL A 237 -13.57 39.01 17.71
CA VAL A 237 -14.68 38.06 17.50
C VAL A 237 -16.05 38.68 17.69
N LYS A 238 -16.13 39.96 18.10
CA LYS A 238 -17.37 40.65 18.46
C LYS A 238 -18.41 40.60 17.36
N SER A 239 -18.02 40.93 16.13
CA SER A 239 -18.93 40.93 14.99
C SER A 239 -19.52 39.54 14.72
N MET A 240 -18.71 38.49 14.87
CA MET A 240 -19.16 37.10 14.71
C MET A 240 -20.13 36.71 15.83
N ILE A 241 -19.81 37.05 17.07
CA ILE A 241 -20.66 36.78 18.24
C ILE A 241 -21.99 37.52 18.12
N GLU A 242 -21.98 38.81 17.80
CA GLU A 242 -23.20 39.61 17.63
C GLU A 242 -24.10 39.03 16.52
N THR A 243 -23.51 38.59 15.41
CA THR A 243 -24.24 37.96 14.31
C THR A 243 -24.92 36.67 14.78
N ARG A 244 -24.18 35.82 15.49
CA ARG A 244 -24.70 34.57 16.05
C ARG A 244 -25.81 34.82 17.06
N LEU A 245 -25.60 35.71 18.03
CA LEU A 245 -26.59 36.03 19.06
C LEU A 245 -27.85 36.66 18.47
N LYS A 246 -27.74 37.49 17.43
CA LYS A 246 -28.90 38.01 16.69
C LYS A 246 -29.67 36.87 16.03
N GLN A 247 -29.00 35.95 15.36
CA GLN A 247 -29.64 34.80 14.72
C GLN A 247 -30.33 33.88 15.74
N ASP A 248 -29.67 33.61 16.87
CA ASP A 248 -30.22 32.81 17.96
C ASP A 248 -31.48 33.49 18.53
N SER A 249 -31.42 34.81 18.79
CA SER A 249 -32.57 35.57 19.29
C SER A 249 -33.72 35.68 18.30
N ILE A 250 -33.44 35.80 16.99
CA ILE A 250 -34.47 35.78 15.94
C ILE A 250 -35.19 34.43 15.96
N THR A 251 -34.43 33.33 16.03
CA THR A 251 -34.98 31.97 16.02
C THR A 251 -35.83 31.71 17.26
N GLU A 252 -35.35 32.11 18.44
CA GLU A 252 -36.09 32.01 19.70
C GLU A 252 -37.42 32.77 19.64
N LYS A 253 -37.39 34.04 19.22
CA LYS A 253 -38.61 34.86 19.11
C LYS A 253 -39.59 34.34 18.06
N ALA A 254 -39.10 33.83 16.94
CA ALA A 254 -39.94 33.20 15.93
C ALA A 254 -40.65 31.97 16.50
N GLN A 255 -39.97 31.16 17.33
CA GLN A 255 -40.55 29.95 17.93
C GLN A 255 -41.60 30.30 18.99
N GLU A 256 -41.33 31.31 19.82
CA GLU A 256 -42.31 31.86 20.76
C GLU A 256 -43.56 32.34 20.03
N LYS A 257 -43.37 33.12 18.95
CA LYS A 257 -44.49 33.64 18.17
C LYS A 257 -45.28 32.51 17.51
N ALA A 258 -44.63 31.53 16.90
CA ALA A 258 -45.30 30.37 16.31
C ALA A 258 -46.11 29.58 17.35
N SER A 259 -45.57 29.43 18.56
CA SER A 259 -46.27 28.77 19.68
C SER A 259 -47.48 29.57 20.15
N GLU A 260 -47.38 30.90 20.20
CA GLU A 260 -48.50 31.80 20.48
C GLU A 260 -49.61 31.67 19.42
N LEU A 261 -49.25 31.62 18.14
CA LEU A 261 -50.20 31.45 17.03
C LEU A 261 -50.94 30.11 17.14
N VAL A 262 -50.23 29.01 17.44
CA VAL A 262 -50.84 27.70 17.70
C VAL A 262 -51.85 27.77 18.85
N LYS A 263 -51.53 28.50 19.92
CA LYS A 263 -52.46 28.71 21.03
C LYS A 263 -53.70 29.47 20.59
N GLN A 264 -53.55 30.58 19.86
CA GLN A 264 -54.70 31.36 19.38
C GLN A 264 -55.59 30.57 18.40
N LEU A 265 -54.99 29.71 17.54
CA LEU A 265 -55.72 28.76 16.69
C LEU A 265 -56.49 27.73 17.52
N THR A 266 -55.88 27.24 18.61
CA THR A 266 -56.51 26.30 19.55
C THR A 266 -57.69 26.94 20.27
N ASP A 267 -57.58 28.22 20.63
CA ASP A 267 -58.63 29.03 21.27
C ASP A 267 -59.74 29.47 20.28
N GLY A 268 -59.65 29.08 19.01
CA GLY A 268 -60.71 29.24 18.00
C GLY A 268 -60.58 30.43 17.06
N LYS A 269 -59.47 31.18 17.11
CA LYS A 269 -59.20 32.26 16.15
C LYS A 269 -58.96 31.69 14.75
N SER A 270 -59.46 32.35 13.72
CA SER A 270 -59.34 31.83 12.36
C SER A 270 -57.93 32.06 11.78
N LEU A 271 -57.49 31.16 10.88
CA LEU A 271 -56.20 31.29 10.19
C LEU A 271 -56.10 32.59 9.39
N ASN A 272 -57.21 33.04 8.79
CA ASN A 272 -57.24 34.27 8.00
C ASN A 272 -57.03 35.51 8.88
N ASP A 273 -57.61 35.55 10.07
CA ASP A 273 -57.44 36.67 11.00
C ASP A 273 -55.98 36.77 11.48
N LEU A 274 -55.38 35.63 11.82
CA LEU A 274 -53.97 35.56 12.22
C LEU A 274 -53.02 35.96 11.10
N SER A 275 -53.32 35.57 9.86
CA SER A 275 -52.53 35.96 8.70
C SER A 275 -52.58 37.46 8.44
N GLN A 276 -53.75 38.09 8.53
CA GLN A 276 -53.87 39.54 8.36
C GLN A 276 -53.19 40.32 9.49
N GLU A 277 -53.38 39.90 10.75
CA GLU A 277 -52.81 40.59 11.92
C GLU A 277 -51.28 40.53 11.96
N HIS A 278 -50.71 39.39 11.58
CA HIS A 278 -49.26 39.15 11.67
C HIS A 278 -48.56 39.10 10.31
N SER A 279 -49.26 39.46 9.23
CA SER A 279 -48.74 39.42 7.85
C SER A 279 -48.15 38.06 7.47
N LEU A 280 -48.79 36.97 7.91
CA LEU A 280 -48.32 35.60 7.68
C LEU A 280 -48.69 35.13 6.27
N ILE A 281 -47.79 34.37 5.65
CA ILE A 281 -48.06 33.71 4.37
C ILE A 281 -48.82 32.40 4.65
N ILE A 282 -50.04 32.30 4.12
CA ILE A 282 -50.80 31.04 4.16
C ILE A 282 -50.44 30.21 2.92
N VAL A 283 -49.90 29.02 3.15
CA VAL A 283 -49.66 28.02 2.10
C VAL A 283 -50.73 26.94 2.22
N ASN A 284 -51.54 26.77 1.17
CA ASN A 284 -52.53 25.70 1.11
C ASN A 284 -51.93 24.50 0.36
N THR A 285 -51.66 23.42 1.08
CA THR A 285 -51.00 22.23 0.54
C THR A 285 -51.97 21.27 -0.15
N GLY A 286 -53.30 21.43 0.00
CA GLY A 286 -54.25 20.40 -0.41
C GLY A 286 -54.13 19.13 0.43
N ALA A 287 -54.56 17.99 -0.12
CA ALA A 287 -54.35 16.67 0.49
C ALA A 287 -52.92 16.21 0.19
N VAL A 288 -52.20 15.76 1.22
CA VAL A 288 -50.78 15.42 1.17
C VAL A 288 -50.61 14.03 1.77
N ASP A 289 -49.84 13.17 1.11
CA ASP A 289 -49.44 11.86 1.64
C ASP A 289 -47.99 11.85 2.14
N ARG A 290 -47.51 10.71 2.66
CA ARG A 290 -46.14 10.58 3.21
C ARG A 290 -45.03 10.66 2.14
N GLN A 291 -45.37 10.49 0.87
CA GLN A 291 -44.45 10.45 -0.27
C GLN A 291 -44.49 11.73 -1.10
N ASP A 292 -45.46 12.61 -0.85
CA ASP A 292 -45.61 13.88 -1.55
C ASP A 292 -44.41 14.81 -1.31
N ILE A 293 -43.69 15.11 -2.39
CA ILE A 293 -42.49 15.95 -2.41
C ILE A 293 -42.79 17.44 -2.59
N SER A 294 -44.05 17.81 -2.86
CA SER A 294 -44.46 19.20 -3.06
C SER A 294 -44.51 20.00 -1.75
N VAL A 295 -44.53 19.30 -0.61
CA VAL A 295 -44.50 19.87 0.73
C VAL A 295 -43.12 19.67 1.35
N PRO A 296 -42.51 20.70 1.97
CA PRO A 296 -41.26 20.56 2.70
C PRO A 296 -41.29 19.38 3.66
N ARG A 297 -40.22 18.58 3.65
CA ARG A 297 -40.16 17.29 4.35
C ARG A 297 -40.37 17.44 5.85
N GLU A 298 -39.93 18.55 6.43
CA GLU A 298 -40.09 18.91 7.84
C GLU A 298 -41.56 19.10 8.22
N ILE A 299 -42.35 19.69 7.31
CA ILE A 299 -43.80 19.87 7.48
C ILE A 299 -44.51 18.52 7.35
N SER A 300 -44.20 17.75 6.30
CA SER A 300 -44.78 16.42 6.10
C SER A 300 -44.48 15.48 7.28
N ASN A 301 -43.21 15.36 7.68
CA ASN A 301 -42.79 14.55 8.83
C ASN A 301 -43.51 14.97 10.12
N LYS A 302 -43.59 16.29 10.38
CA LYS A 302 -44.27 16.78 11.59
C LYS A 302 -45.76 16.45 11.54
N ALA A 303 -46.44 16.73 10.43
CA ALA A 303 -47.85 16.44 10.26
C ALA A 303 -48.18 14.95 10.45
N PHE A 304 -47.39 14.04 9.89
CA PHE A 304 -47.61 12.58 10.00
C PHE A 304 -47.17 11.94 11.32
N THR A 305 -46.46 12.69 12.18
CA THR A 305 -46.08 12.25 13.53
C THR A 305 -46.94 12.88 14.63
N MET A 306 -47.79 13.85 14.29
CA MET A 306 -48.74 14.43 15.23
C MET A 306 -49.81 13.41 15.64
N PRO A 307 -50.17 13.34 16.93
CA PRO A 307 -51.37 12.63 17.38
C PRO A 307 -52.62 13.12 16.63
N ARG A 308 -53.51 12.20 16.25
CA ARG A 308 -54.70 12.50 15.42
C ARG A 308 -55.60 13.59 15.99
N GLU A 309 -55.64 13.73 17.31
CA GLU A 309 -56.45 14.73 18.01
C GLU A 309 -55.87 16.16 17.89
N MET A 310 -54.57 16.30 17.60
CA MET A 310 -53.92 17.61 17.46
C MET A 310 -54.10 18.16 16.06
N LYS A 311 -54.75 19.33 15.96
CA LYS A 311 -54.96 20.04 14.69
C LYS A 311 -53.86 21.04 14.34
N TYR A 312 -53.07 21.46 15.33
CA TYR A 312 -52.11 22.55 15.17
C TYR A 312 -50.75 22.17 15.75
N SER A 313 -49.65 22.55 15.09
CA SER A 313 -48.30 22.39 15.61
C SER A 313 -47.32 23.34 14.92
N THR A 314 -46.05 23.30 15.33
CA THR A 314 -44.97 24.04 14.68
C THR A 314 -43.84 23.10 14.25
N THR A 315 -43.09 23.52 13.23
CA THR A 315 -41.84 22.85 12.84
C THR A 315 -40.81 23.86 12.34
N ASN A 316 -39.53 23.60 12.63
CA ASN A 316 -38.42 24.40 12.12
C ASN A 316 -38.11 23.97 10.69
N MET A 317 -37.89 24.93 9.81
CA MET A 317 -37.55 24.71 8.41
C MET A 317 -36.04 24.90 8.18
N MET A 318 -35.47 24.20 7.19
CA MET A 318 -34.05 24.31 6.85
C MET A 318 -33.60 25.73 6.47
N ASN A 319 -34.51 26.57 5.98
CA ASN A 319 -34.22 27.95 5.62
C ASN A 319 -34.21 28.91 6.84
N GLY A 320 -34.45 28.40 8.06
CA GLY A 320 -34.51 29.18 9.28
C GLY A 320 -35.91 29.70 9.66
N ASP A 321 -36.92 29.47 8.82
CA ASP A 321 -38.30 29.81 9.14
C ASP A 321 -38.93 28.79 10.10
N ILE A 322 -40.05 29.17 10.71
CA ILE A 322 -40.87 28.29 11.53
C ILE A 322 -42.25 28.23 10.92
N ALA A 323 -42.66 27.04 10.50
CA ALA A 323 -43.98 26.80 9.94
C ALA A 323 -44.97 26.46 11.06
N VAL A 324 -46.12 27.15 11.06
CA VAL A 324 -47.30 26.74 11.82
C VAL A 324 -48.14 25.81 10.94
N ILE A 325 -48.28 24.57 11.36
CA ILE A 325 -49.00 23.52 10.64
C ILE A 325 -50.44 23.51 11.12
N VAL A 326 -51.37 23.48 10.17
CA VAL A 326 -52.81 23.37 10.42
C VAL A 326 -53.37 22.17 9.67
N ILE A 327 -53.74 21.12 10.40
CA ILE A 327 -54.39 19.93 9.87
C ILE A 327 -55.89 20.20 9.76
N LYS A 328 -56.40 20.25 8.53
CA LYS A 328 -57.84 20.44 8.25
C LYS A 328 -58.63 19.14 8.38
N SER A 329 -58.11 18.06 7.82
CA SER A 329 -58.69 16.72 7.84
C SER A 329 -57.59 15.67 7.80
N ILE A 330 -57.89 14.49 8.32
CA ILE A 330 -57.04 13.30 8.23
C ILE A 330 -57.88 12.23 7.53
N GLU A 331 -57.34 11.67 6.47
CA GLU A 331 -57.94 10.55 5.75
C GLU A 331 -57.04 9.33 5.95
N ASP A 332 -57.65 8.19 6.27
CA ASP A 332 -56.93 6.94 6.35
C ASP A 332 -56.55 6.49 4.94
N GLY A 333 -55.26 6.20 4.74
CA GLY A 333 -54.82 5.57 3.50
C GLY A 333 -55.46 4.19 3.37
N ASP A 334 -55.75 3.77 2.13
CA ASP A 334 -56.22 2.42 1.85
C ASP A 334 -55.15 1.42 2.30
N SER A 335 -55.42 0.67 3.36
CA SER A 335 -54.50 -0.33 3.93
C SER A 335 -54.31 -1.55 3.04
N GLY A 336 -54.98 -1.61 1.88
CA GLY A 336 -55.01 -2.80 1.04
C GLY A 336 -55.70 -3.95 1.77
N ASP A 337 -55.34 -5.19 1.44
CA ASP A 337 -55.98 -6.39 1.97
C ASP A 337 -55.82 -6.50 3.50
N GLN A 338 -56.88 -6.17 4.22
CA GLN A 338 -56.96 -6.22 5.68
C GLN A 338 -56.52 -7.59 6.24
N ALA A 339 -56.77 -8.67 5.49
CA ALA A 339 -56.35 -10.01 5.89
C ALA A 339 -54.81 -10.16 5.91
N LEU A 340 -54.12 -9.51 4.97
CA LEU A 340 -52.65 -9.50 4.94
C LEU A 340 -52.09 -8.75 6.14
N PHE A 341 -52.63 -7.56 6.46
CA PHE A 341 -52.23 -6.80 7.64
C PHE A 341 -52.40 -7.59 8.95
N ASP A 342 -53.58 -8.22 9.14
CA ASP A 342 -53.87 -9.01 10.33
C ASP A 342 -52.96 -10.24 10.46
N SER A 343 -52.60 -10.87 9.33
CA SER A 343 -51.66 -11.99 9.31
C SER A 343 -50.24 -11.58 9.73
N ILE A 344 -49.74 -10.45 9.22
CA ILE A 344 -48.41 -9.91 9.57
C ILE A 344 -48.37 -9.49 11.04
N LYS A 345 -49.43 -8.81 11.53
CA LYS A 345 -49.56 -8.43 12.94
C LYS A 345 -49.54 -9.66 13.86
N THR A 346 -50.27 -10.70 13.50
CA THR A 346 -50.31 -11.96 14.28
C THR A 346 -48.94 -12.63 14.31
N ALA A 347 -48.24 -12.68 13.17
CA ALA A 347 -46.90 -13.26 13.09
C ALA A 347 -45.88 -12.50 13.96
N LEU A 348 -45.91 -11.16 13.96
CA LEU A 348 -45.03 -10.34 14.79
C LEU A 348 -45.29 -10.51 16.29
N LEU A 349 -46.57 -10.56 16.70
CA LEU A 349 -46.94 -10.80 18.11
C LEU A 349 -46.49 -12.19 18.58
N GLN A 350 -46.69 -13.23 17.76
CA GLN A 350 -46.21 -14.58 18.08
C GLN A 350 -44.69 -14.64 18.19
N ASN A 351 -43.97 -14.02 17.26
CA ASN A 351 -42.51 -14.05 17.26
C ASN A 351 -41.94 -13.31 18.49
N THR A 352 -42.49 -12.13 18.80
CA THR A 352 -42.10 -11.35 19.98
C THR A 352 -42.41 -12.11 21.27
N GLY A 353 -43.62 -12.68 21.39
CA GLY A 353 -44.01 -13.48 22.56
C GLY A 353 -43.15 -14.74 22.75
N ASN A 354 -42.77 -15.43 21.67
CA ASN A 354 -41.87 -16.58 21.73
C ASN A 354 -40.46 -16.18 22.20
N MET A 355 -39.96 -15.04 21.75
CA MET A 355 -38.67 -14.49 22.17
C MET A 355 -38.68 -14.11 23.66
N GLU A 356 -39.69 -13.36 24.10
CA GLU A 356 -39.85 -12.99 25.52
C GLU A 356 -39.97 -14.22 26.42
N THR A 357 -40.74 -15.22 26.00
CA THR A 357 -40.89 -16.48 26.74
C THR A 357 -39.54 -17.19 26.87
N SER A 358 -38.77 -17.27 25.78
CA SER A 358 -37.46 -17.92 25.76
C SER A 358 -36.46 -17.20 26.67
N LEU A 359 -36.43 -15.86 26.62
CA LEU A 359 -35.59 -15.03 27.50
C LEU A 359 -36.01 -15.18 28.96
N SER A 360 -37.31 -15.21 29.25
CA SER A 360 -37.83 -15.42 30.60
C SER A 360 -37.43 -16.79 31.16
N ILE A 361 -37.48 -17.85 30.34
CA ILE A 361 -37.02 -19.19 30.74
C ILE A 361 -35.51 -19.19 31.03
N LEU A 362 -34.71 -18.54 30.19
CA LEU A 362 -33.26 -18.42 30.41
C LEU A 362 -32.95 -17.66 31.70
N GLN A 363 -33.66 -16.56 31.96
CA GLN A 363 -33.51 -15.77 33.18
C GLN A 363 -33.91 -16.59 34.42
N ILE A 364 -35.06 -17.25 34.41
CA ILE A 364 -35.50 -18.12 35.50
C ILE A 364 -34.47 -19.24 35.75
N ARG A 365 -33.91 -19.85 34.71
CA ARG A 365 -32.87 -20.87 34.84
C ARG A 365 -31.58 -20.32 35.44
N SER A 366 -31.16 -19.12 35.04
CA SER A 366 -29.98 -18.44 35.58
C SER A 366 -30.13 -18.12 37.07
N ASP A 367 -31.29 -17.61 37.46
CA ASP A 367 -31.54 -17.13 38.84
C ASP A 367 -31.91 -18.28 39.80
N SER A 368 -32.26 -19.45 39.27
CA SER A 368 -32.61 -20.62 40.07
C SER A 368 -31.36 -21.41 40.49
N LYS A 369 -31.32 -21.81 41.77
CA LYS A 369 -30.31 -22.75 42.27
C LYS A 369 -30.62 -24.17 41.81
N ILE A 370 -30.20 -24.53 40.59
CA ILE A 370 -30.39 -25.86 40.02
C ILE A 370 -29.25 -26.77 40.49
N VAL A 371 -29.57 -27.78 41.31
CA VAL A 371 -28.61 -28.83 41.73
C VAL A 371 -28.83 -30.07 40.85
N ILE A 372 -27.90 -30.32 39.93
CA ILE A 372 -27.94 -31.52 39.08
C ILE A 372 -27.18 -32.65 39.77
N ASN A 373 -27.88 -33.72 40.17
CA ASN A 373 -27.25 -34.90 40.73
C ASN A 373 -26.64 -35.77 39.62
N THR A 374 -25.37 -35.51 39.30
CA THR A 374 -24.65 -36.18 38.22
C THR A 374 -24.35 -37.67 38.49
N GLN A 375 -24.49 -38.15 39.73
CA GLN A 375 -24.33 -39.58 40.06
C GLN A 375 -25.52 -40.42 39.62
N LEU A 376 -26.73 -39.85 39.58
CA LEU A 376 -27.93 -40.53 39.06
C LEU A 376 -27.98 -40.53 37.53
N LEU A 377 -27.38 -39.53 36.87
CA LEU A 377 -27.35 -39.40 35.41
C LEU A 377 -26.35 -40.34 34.72
N ARG A 378 -25.38 -40.91 35.46
CA ARG A 378 -24.36 -41.84 34.91
C ARG A 378 -24.73 -43.33 35.00
N LYS A 379 -25.94 -43.69 35.44
CA LYS A 379 -26.42 -45.08 35.40
C LYS A 379 -27.19 -45.36 34.11
N GLN A 380 -26.49 -45.37 32.98
CA GLN A 380 -26.85 -46.08 31.75
C GLN A 380 -25.74 -45.88 30.71
N GLU A 381 -24.61 -46.55 30.92
CA GLU A 381 -23.79 -47.15 29.85
C GLU A 381 -23.43 -48.57 30.27
#